data_AF-A0A158NXX2-F1
#
_entry.id   AF-A0A158NXX2-F1
#
_cell.length_a   1.000
_cell.length_b   1.000
_cell.length_c   1.000
_cell.angle_alpha   90.00
_cell.angle_beta   90.00
_cell.angle_gamma   90.00
#
_symmetry.space_group_name_H-M   'P 1'
#
loop_
_entity.id
_entity.type
_entity.pdbx_description
1 polymer ?
#
loop_
_entity_poly.entity_id
_entity_poly.type
_entity_poly.pdbx_seq_one_letter_code
_entity_poly.pdbx_strand_id
1 'polypeptide(L)'
;MMGRTRIVPTYGSVTQLSAVTRDIRDRPREIEMGKPSHTEQLTSWITNVRQKKLKCHRSPKRDFHMEAVLTHALHKAEYELRAKQLSRIARWQRLRKHLLKDVKYGSCGLYNTTEREFERCGHHPDSRNMNFWRDNLCEDLSSIVDFLQQLSTIKSSVQR
;
A
#
# COMPACT_ATOMS: atom_id res chain seq x y z
N MET A 1 -63.34 -46.21 -3.15
CA MET A 1 -62.80 -47.14 -2.13
C MET A 1 -61.27 -47.09 -2.17
N MET A 2 -60.66 -46.90 -1.00
CA MET A 2 -59.26 -47.18 -0.62
C MET A 2 -58.13 -46.48 -1.41
N GLY A 3 -57.06 -45.94 -0.82
CA GLY A 3 -56.62 -45.89 0.57
C GLY A 3 -55.20 -45.28 0.58
N ARG A 4 -54.91 -44.41 1.55
CA ARG A 4 -53.57 -43.86 1.79
C ARG A 4 -52.65 -44.97 2.33
N THR A 5 -51.42 -45.03 1.86
CA THR A 5 -50.31 -45.68 2.59
C THR A 5 -49.20 -44.68 2.85
N ARG A 6 -49.08 -44.29 4.12
CA ARG A 6 -47.85 -43.75 4.72
C ARG A 6 -46.85 -44.88 4.87
N ILE A 7 -45.58 -44.59 4.66
CA ILE A 7 -44.48 -45.29 5.33
C ILE A 7 -43.57 -44.21 5.93
N VAL A 8 -43.45 -44.25 7.25
CA VAL A 8 -42.54 -43.44 8.08
C VAL A 8 -41.40 -44.36 8.57
N PRO A 9 -40.35 -43.87 9.27
CA PRO A 9 -38.95 -44.06 8.93
C PRO A 9 -38.29 -45.19 9.72
N THR A 10 -37.09 -45.61 9.31
CA THR A 10 -36.24 -46.49 10.15
C THR A 10 -34.90 -45.83 10.39
N TYR A 11 -34.50 -45.86 11.66
CA TYR A 11 -33.41 -45.13 12.29
C TYR A 11 -32.12 -45.98 12.34
N GLY A 12 -30.97 -45.29 12.45
CA GLY A 12 -29.67 -45.80 12.92
C GLY A 12 -28.68 -46.07 11.78
N SER A 13 -27.42 -45.62 11.77
CA SER A 13 -26.49 -45.16 12.80
C SER A 13 -25.48 -44.20 12.13
N VAL A 14 -25.40 -42.92 12.49
CA VAL A 14 -24.45 -42.29 13.46
C VAL A 14 -22.97 -42.71 13.31
N THR A 15 -22.15 -41.65 13.17
CA THR A 15 -20.69 -41.50 13.36
C THR A 15 -19.74 -41.82 12.20
N GLN A 16 -19.20 -40.78 11.57
CA GLN A 16 -17.84 -40.34 11.94
C GLN A 16 -17.59 -38.88 11.52
N LEU A 17 -17.35 -38.07 12.55
CA LEU A 17 -16.81 -36.72 12.49
C LEU A 17 -15.37 -36.80 11.96
N SER A 18 -15.08 -36.20 10.81
CA SER A 18 -13.76 -35.61 10.59
C SER A 18 -13.88 -34.13 10.92
N ALA A 19 -13.69 -33.83 12.21
CA ALA A 19 -13.44 -32.49 12.67
C ALA A 19 -12.14 -32.00 12.04
N VAL A 20 -12.25 -31.41 10.84
CA VAL A 20 -11.21 -30.52 10.32
C VAL A 20 -11.22 -29.34 11.26
N THR A 21 -10.28 -29.35 12.22
CA THR A 21 -9.88 -28.16 12.96
C THR A 21 -9.35 -27.18 11.93
N ARG A 22 -10.26 -26.37 11.37
CA ARG A 22 -9.90 -25.18 10.60
C ARG A 22 -9.09 -24.32 11.55
N ASP A 23 -7.80 -24.17 11.26
CA ASP A 23 -6.90 -23.26 11.95
C ASP A 23 -7.59 -21.88 12.01
N ILE A 24 -7.76 -21.35 13.22
CA ILE A 24 -8.41 -20.06 13.50
C ILE A 24 -7.70 -18.92 12.73
N ARG A 25 -6.48 -19.16 12.24
CA ARG A 25 -5.70 -18.23 11.42
C ARG A 25 -6.27 -17.96 10.02
N ASP A 26 -7.16 -18.80 9.50
CA ASP A 26 -7.76 -18.63 8.16
C ASP A 26 -9.12 -17.93 8.17
N ARG A 27 -9.58 -17.42 9.32
CA ARG A 27 -10.83 -16.65 9.36
C ARG A 27 -10.60 -15.32 8.62
N PRO A 28 -11.37 -15.01 7.56
CA PRO A 28 -11.36 -13.68 6.96
C PRO A 28 -11.67 -12.69 8.07
N ARG A 29 -10.79 -11.70 8.30
CA ARG A 29 -11.01 -10.67 9.32
C ARG A 29 -12.40 -10.08 9.04
N GLU A 30 -13.33 -10.28 9.97
CA GLU A 30 -14.60 -9.57 9.97
C GLU A 30 -14.25 -8.08 9.88
N ILE A 31 -14.61 -7.46 8.76
CA ILE A 31 -14.47 -6.03 8.60
C ILE A 31 -15.49 -5.44 9.57
N GLU A 32 -15.04 -5.05 10.76
CA GLU A 32 -15.87 -4.36 11.74
C GLU A 32 -16.38 -3.07 11.09
N MET A 33 -17.60 -3.12 10.54
CA MET A 33 -18.25 -1.95 9.96
C MET A 33 -18.49 -0.94 11.08
N GLY A 34 -17.86 0.24 10.96
CA GLY A 34 -18.04 1.36 11.88
C GLY A 34 -16.83 1.73 12.73
N LYS A 35 -15.80 0.86 12.85
CA LYS A 35 -14.54 1.26 13.49
C LYS A 35 -13.55 1.76 12.44
N PRO A 36 -12.94 2.94 12.62
CA PRO A 36 -11.94 3.43 11.68
C PRO A 36 -10.76 2.45 11.66
N SER A 37 -10.40 2.02 10.47
CA SER A 37 -9.22 1.18 10.26
C SER A 37 -7.97 1.87 10.78
N HIS A 38 -6.94 1.09 11.13
CA HIS A 38 -5.66 1.65 11.58
C HIS A 38 -5.11 2.71 10.59
N THR A 39 -5.31 2.53 9.28
CA THR A 39 -4.84 3.47 8.27
C THR A 39 -5.65 4.78 8.27
N GLU A 40 -6.96 4.69 8.49
CA GLU A 40 -7.84 5.87 8.64
C GLU A 40 -7.53 6.63 9.92
N GLN A 41 -7.30 5.92 11.03
CA GLN A 41 -6.82 6.53 12.28
C GLN A 41 -5.51 7.27 12.06
N LEU A 42 -4.55 6.67 11.36
CA LEU A 42 -3.27 7.29 11.03
C LEU A 42 -3.46 8.54 10.14
N THR A 43 -4.36 8.48 9.16
CA THR A 43 -4.63 9.61 8.25
C THR A 43 -5.30 10.78 8.99
N SER A 44 -6.26 10.48 9.86
CA SER A 44 -6.89 11.47 10.74
C SER A 44 -5.86 12.11 11.68
N TRP A 45 -5.01 11.29 12.29
CA TRP A 45 -3.94 11.78 13.17
C TRP A 45 -2.95 12.69 12.44
N ILE A 46 -2.49 12.33 11.24
CA ILE A 46 -1.61 13.18 10.40
C ILE A 46 -2.28 14.53 10.14
N THR A 47 -3.58 14.53 9.82
CA THR A 47 -4.35 15.76 9.59
C THR A 47 -4.39 16.64 10.84
N ASN A 48 -4.65 16.04 12.00
CA ASN A 48 -4.67 16.76 13.28
C ASN A 48 -3.28 17.34 13.64
N VAL A 49 -2.21 16.59 13.42
CA VAL A 49 -0.83 17.05 13.68
C VAL A 49 -0.44 18.17 12.72
N ARG A 50 -0.83 18.11 11.44
CA ARG A 50 -0.64 19.22 10.48
C ARG A 50 -1.34 20.50 10.96
N GLN A 51 -2.59 20.38 11.40
CA GLN A 51 -3.34 21.51 11.95
C GLN A 51 -2.66 22.06 13.22
N LYS A 52 -2.21 21.18 14.13
CA LYS A 52 -1.51 21.58 15.35
C LYS A 52 -0.19 22.29 15.03
N LYS A 53 0.60 21.76 14.12
CA LYS A 53 1.84 22.39 13.64
C LYS A 53 1.58 23.77 13.05
N LEU A 54 0.53 23.93 12.23
CA LEU A 54 0.16 25.23 11.67
C LEU A 54 -0.20 26.25 12.76
N LYS A 55 -0.94 25.82 13.79
CA LYS A 55 -1.27 26.68 14.95
C LYS A 55 -0.01 27.09 15.72
N CYS A 56 0.91 26.15 15.97
CA CYS A 56 2.19 26.43 16.63
C CYS A 56 3.09 27.36 15.80
N HIS A 57 3.07 27.22 14.48
CA HIS A 57 3.87 28.06 13.59
C HIS A 57 3.35 29.50 13.53
N ARG A 58 2.01 29.68 13.58
CA ARG A 58 1.35 31.00 13.57
C ARG A 58 1.28 31.68 14.95
N SER A 59 1.71 31.02 16.03
CA SER A 59 1.61 31.62 17.35
C SER A 59 2.65 32.76 17.51
N PRO A 60 2.28 33.90 18.12
CA PRO A 60 3.22 34.99 18.40
C PRO A 60 4.36 34.57 19.34
N LYS A 61 4.10 33.59 20.22
CA LYS A 61 5.09 32.91 21.05
C LYS A 61 5.34 31.53 20.46
N ARG A 62 6.19 31.47 19.43
CA ARG A 62 6.51 30.23 18.70
C ARG A 62 7.47 29.38 19.50
N ASP A 63 7.06 28.17 19.85
CA ASP A 63 7.91 27.17 20.48
C ASP A 63 8.58 26.31 19.40
N PHE A 64 9.86 26.57 19.16
CA PHE A 64 10.67 25.84 18.17
C PHE A 64 10.87 24.38 18.54
N HIS A 65 10.96 24.05 19.83
CA HIS A 65 11.10 22.67 20.27
C HIS A 65 9.84 21.88 19.94
N MET A 66 8.67 22.42 20.30
CA MET A 66 7.38 21.82 19.95
C MET A 66 7.22 21.65 18.43
N GLU A 67 7.60 22.64 17.63
CA GLU A 67 7.49 22.54 16.17
C GLU A 67 8.44 21.49 15.58
N ALA A 68 9.66 21.35 16.10
CA ALA A 68 10.58 20.29 15.71
C ALA A 68 10.00 18.91 16.02
N VAL A 69 9.46 18.72 17.23
CA VAL A 69 8.79 17.47 17.64
C VAL A 69 7.60 17.16 16.73
N LEU A 70 6.73 18.14 16.46
CA LEU A 70 5.58 17.96 15.57
C LEU A 70 6.02 17.63 14.14
N THR A 71 7.11 18.23 13.66
CA THR A 71 7.66 17.95 12.33
C THR A 71 8.21 16.54 12.24
N HIS A 72 8.98 16.09 13.23
CA HIS A 72 9.50 14.72 13.27
C HIS A 72 8.36 13.69 13.34
N ALA A 73 7.39 13.92 14.24
CA ALA A 73 6.25 13.03 14.42
C ALA A 73 5.40 12.93 13.14
N LEU A 74 5.17 14.05 12.47
CA LEU A 74 4.46 14.12 11.19
C LEU A 74 5.22 13.37 10.09
N HIS A 75 6.53 13.59 9.97
CA HIS A 75 7.36 12.90 8.97
C HIS A 75 7.33 11.39 9.16
N LYS A 76 7.47 10.92 10.41
CA LYS A 76 7.43 9.49 10.74
C LYS A 76 6.08 8.86 10.39
N ALA A 77 4.98 9.52 10.74
CA ALA A 77 3.65 9.01 10.42
C ALA A 77 3.36 8.98 8.91
N GLU A 78 3.79 10.01 8.17
CA GLU A 78 3.67 10.04 6.70
C GLU A 78 4.49 8.93 6.05
N TYR A 79 5.70 8.69 6.55
CA TYR A 79 6.53 7.59 6.10
C TYR A 79 5.86 6.23 6.34
N GLU A 80 5.34 5.99 7.55
CA GLU A 80 4.63 4.75 7.88
C GLU A 80 3.38 4.53 7.01
N LEU A 81 2.63 5.60 6.74
CA LEU A 81 1.46 5.55 5.85
C LEU A 81 1.89 5.14 4.43
N ARG A 82 2.92 5.78 3.87
CA ARG A 82 3.46 5.45 2.55
C ARG A 82 3.98 4.03 2.49
N ALA A 83 4.74 3.58 3.49
CA ALA A 83 5.24 2.21 3.57
C ALA A 83 4.09 1.19 3.56
N LYS A 84 3.01 1.44 4.32
CA LYS A 84 1.80 0.59 4.33
C LYS A 84 1.08 0.58 2.98
N GLN A 85 0.96 1.73 2.32
CA GLN A 85 0.36 1.85 0.99
C GLN A 85 1.17 1.07 -0.05
N LEU A 86 2.49 1.26 -0.09
CA LEU A 86 3.39 0.55 -1.00
C LEU A 86 3.36 -0.97 -0.75
N SER A 87 3.40 -1.40 0.51
CA SER A 87 3.26 -2.81 0.88
C SER A 87 1.92 -3.40 0.43
N ARG A 88 0.83 -2.64 0.56
CA ARG A 88 -0.50 -3.05 0.05
C ARG A 88 -0.49 -3.16 -1.47
N ILE A 89 0.06 -2.18 -2.19
CA ILE A 89 0.17 -2.21 -3.66
C ILE A 89 0.98 -3.42 -4.10
N ALA A 90 2.16 -3.64 -3.52
CA ALA A 90 3.02 -4.78 -3.84
C ALA A 90 2.32 -6.12 -3.59
N ARG A 91 1.59 -6.25 -2.47
CA ARG A 91 0.78 -7.45 -2.20
C ARG A 91 -0.33 -7.64 -3.24
N TRP A 92 -1.04 -6.57 -3.60
CA TRP A 92 -2.08 -6.63 -4.64
C TRP A 92 -1.52 -6.99 -6.00
N GLN A 93 -0.35 -6.45 -6.38
CA GLN A 93 0.34 -6.80 -7.63
C GLN A 93 0.71 -8.29 -7.65
N ARG A 94 1.30 -8.82 -6.57
CA ARG A 94 1.64 -10.25 -6.46
C ARG A 94 0.39 -11.13 -6.53
N LEU A 95 -0.66 -10.78 -5.80
CA LEU A 95 -1.92 -11.52 -5.82
C LEU A 95 -2.55 -11.49 -7.21
N ARG A 96 -2.61 -10.32 -7.85
CA ARG A 96 -3.13 -10.15 -9.20
C ARG A 96 -2.35 -11.01 -10.19
N LYS A 97 -1.02 -11.00 -10.13
CA LYS A 97 -0.15 -11.84 -10.95
C LYS A 97 -0.45 -13.33 -10.77
N HIS A 98 -0.60 -13.78 -9.52
CA HIS A 98 -0.93 -15.18 -9.22
C HIS A 98 -2.30 -15.57 -9.78
N LEU A 99 -3.32 -14.74 -9.56
CA LEU A 99 -4.69 -15.02 -10.01
C LEU A 99 -4.84 -14.96 -11.54
N LEU A 100 -4.04 -14.15 -12.21
CA LEU A 100 -4.16 -13.94 -13.65
C LEU A 100 -3.20 -14.79 -14.48
N LYS A 101 -2.23 -15.50 -13.89
CA LYS A 101 -1.13 -16.19 -14.59
C LYS A 101 -1.55 -17.08 -15.77
N ASP A 102 -2.71 -17.73 -15.68
CA ASP A 102 -3.21 -18.67 -16.69
C ASP A 102 -4.37 -18.13 -17.54
N VAL A 103 -4.75 -16.87 -17.35
CA VAL A 103 -5.82 -16.22 -18.10
C VAL A 103 -5.28 -15.68 -19.42
N LYS A 104 -5.64 -16.33 -20.53
CA LYS A 104 -5.13 -15.99 -21.88
C LYS A 104 -6.08 -15.14 -22.73
N TYR A 105 -7.28 -14.86 -22.24
CA TYR A 105 -8.31 -14.13 -22.99
C TYR A 105 -8.55 -12.72 -22.42
N GLY A 106 -9.03 -11.82 -23.27
CA GLY A 106 -9.40 -10.45 -22.91
C GLY A 106 -8.21 -9.60 -22.44
N SER A 107 -8.51 -8.52 -21.71
CA SER A 107 -7.52 -7.57 -21.20
C SER A 107 -6.47 -8.21 -20.27
N CYS A 108 -6.81 -9.31 -19.59
CA CYS A 108 -5.87 -10.05 -18.74
C CYS A 108 -4.79 -10.79 -19.55
N GLY A 109 -5.15 -11.30 -20.74
CA GLY A 109 -4.19 -11.93 -21.65
C GLY A 109 -3.09 -10.97 -22.07
N LEU A 110 -3.46 -9.74 -22.46
CA LEU A 110 -2.52 -8.69 -22.85
C LEU A 110 -1.54 -8.34 -21.71
N TYR A 111 -2.06 -8.16 -20.48
CA TYR A 111 -1.24 -7.90 -19.29
C TYR A 111 -0.20 -9.02 -19.05
N ASN A 112 -0.62 -10.28 -19.17
CA ASN A 112 0.28 -11.42 -18.95
C ASN A 112 1.38 -11.52 -20.02
N THR A 113 1.07 -11.20 -21.28
CA THR A 113 2.09 -11.08 -22.33
C THR A 113 3.10 -9.98 -22.00
N THR A 114 2.63 -8.79 -21.61
CA THR A 114 3.51 -7.66 -21.24
C THR A 114 4.36 -7.96 -20.00
N GLU A 115 3.81 -8.60 -18.96
CA GLU A 115 4.58 -9.03 -17.78
C GLU A 115 5.68 -10.03 -18.15
N ARG A 116 5.37 -11.00 -19.02
CA ARG A 116 6.34 -12.01 -19.48
C ARG A 116 7.45 -11.39 -20.34
N GLU A 117 7.13 -10.36 -21.11
CA GLU A 117 8.12 -9.57 -21.86
C GLU A 117 9.01 -8.74 -20.93
N PHE A 118 8.43 -8.11 -19.90
CA PHE A 118 9.18 -7.36 -18.89
C PHE A 118 10.15 -8.26 -18.10
N GLU A 119 9.71 -9.46 -17.69
CA GLU A 119 10.58 -10.46 -17.05
C GLU A 119 11.71 -10.93 -17.97
N ARG A 120 11.43 -11.09 -19.27
CA ARG A 120 12.42 -11.51 -20.27
C ARG A 120 13.48 -10.42 -20.50
N CYS A 121 13.07 -9.15 -20.55
CA CYS A 121 13.98 -8.02 -20.69
C CYS A 121 14.84 -7.79 -19.43
N GLY A 122 14.29 -8.03 -18.23
CA GLY A 122 15.01 -7.87 -16.96
C GLY A 122 16.17 -8.85 -16.74
N HIS A 123 16.28 -9.91 -17.56
CA HIS A 123 17.38 -10.88 -17.52
C HIS A 123 18.50 -10.60 -18.54
N HIS A 124 18.42 -9.54 -19.35
CA HIS A 124 19.48 -9.17 -20.28
C HIS A 124 20.57 -8.34 -19.56
N PRO A 125 21.83 -8.80 -19.46
CA PRO A 125 22.88 -8.09 -18.72
C PRO A 125 23.22 -6.70 -19.30
N ASP A 126 22.87 -6.45 -20.57
CA ASP A 126 23.07 -5.17 -21.26
C ASP A 126 21.94 -4.14 -21.09
N SER A 127 20.79 -4.47 -20.50
CA SER A 127 19.68 -3.51 -20.36
C SER A 127 19.78 -2.68 -19.07
N ARG A 128 20.99 -2.46 -18.54
CA ARG A 128 21.25 -1.53 -17.42
C ARG A 128 21.12 -0.06 -17.85
N ASN A 129 20.33 0.21 -18.89
CA ASN A 129 19.88 1.55 -19.21
C ASN A 129 18.77 1.93 -18.22
N MET A 130 19.21 2.47 -17.08
CA MET A 130 18.43 3.04 -15.97
C MET A 130 17.63 4.29 -16.40
N ASN A 131 16.92 4.22 -17.53
CA ASN A 131 16.21 5.36 -18.11
C ASN A 131 14.69 5.14 -18.22
N PHE A 132 14.18 3.91 -18.11
CA PHE A 132 12.73 3.69 -18.21
C PHE A 132 11.92 4.38 -17.10
N TRP A 133 12.49 4.49 -15.90
CA TRP A 133 11.91 5.27 -14.80
C TRP A 133 12.31 6.75 -14.82
N ARG A 134 13.25 7.15 -15.67
CA ARG A 134 13.70 8.53 -15.82
C ARG A 134 12.72 9.34 -16.66
N ASP A 135 12.08 8.71 -17.65
CA ASP A 135 11.17 9.40 -18.59
C ASP A 135 9.85 9.90 -17.96
N ASN A 136 9.49 9.44 -16.75
CA ASN A 136 8.27 9.87 -16.04
C ASN A 136 8.53 10.58 -14.71
N LEU A 137 9.80 10.70 -14.30
CA LEU A 137 10.18 11.59 -13.20
C LEU A 137 10.47 12.95 -13.83
N CYS A 138 9.42 13.76 -13.96
CA CYS A 138 9.44 15.22 -14.13
C CYS A 138 10.78 15.75 -14.66
N GLU A 139 10.84 16.10 -15.95
CA GLU A 139 12.03 16.66 -16.63
C GLU A 139 12.73 17.80 -15.84
N ASP A 140 12.06 18.40 -14.86
CA ASP A 140 12.56 19.42 -13.95
C ASP A 140 13.46 18.97 -12.79
N LEU A 141 13.66 17.68 -12.53
CA LEU A 141 14.57 17.30 -11.43
C LEU A 141 16.05 17.54 -11.78
N SER A 142 16.42 17.42 -13.06
CA SER A 142 17.73 17.86 -13.54
C SER A 142 17.90 19.37 -13.38
N SER A 143 16.85 20.15 -13.71
CA SER A 143 16.78 21.59 -13.48
C SER A 143 16.97 21.97 -11.99
N ILE A 144 16.41 21.18 -11.07
CA ILE A 144 16.64 21.34 -9.62
C ILE A 144 18.10 21.06 -9.22
N VAL A 145 18.73 20.03 -9.78
CA VAL A 145 20.13 19.71 -9.50
C VAL A 145 21.04 20.82 -10.02
N ASP A 146 20.78 21.32 -11.23
CA ASP A 146 21.49 22.45 -11.82
C ASP A 146 21.30 23.73 -11.02
N PHE A 147 20.09 23.99 -10.52
CA PHE A 147 19.79 25.12 -9.64
C PHE A 147 20.54 25.04 -8.31
N LEU A 148 20.58 23.86 -7.66
CA LEU A 148 21.33 23.67 -6.42
C LEU A 148 22.84 23.81 -6.64
N GLN A 149 23.35 23.36 -7.80
CA GLN A 149 24.72 23.59 -8.23
C GLN A 149 25.01 25.08 -8.36
N GLN A 150 24.14 25.86 -9.01
CA GLN A 150 24.27 27.31 -9.13
C GLN A 150 24.26 28.00 -7.75
N LEU A 151 23.38 27.60 -6.83
CA LEU A 151 23.37 28.15 -5.47
C LEU A 151 24.69 27.92 -4.72
N SER A 152 25.34 26.77 -4.93
CA SER A 152 26.65 26.49 -4.30
C SER A 152 27.77 27.43 -4.79
N THR A 153 27.65 27.97 -6.01
CA THR A 153 28.61 28.92 -6.56
C THR A 153 28.43 30.34 -6.05
N ILE A 154 27.24 30.68 -5.56
CA ILE A 154 26.96 31.95 -4.90
C ILE A 154 27.49 31.85 -3.46
N LYS A 155 28.82 31.94 -3.32
CA LYS A 155 29.47 32.15 -2.02
C LYS A 155 28.89 33.42 -1.40
N SER A 156 28.16 33.29 -0.30
CA SER A 156 27.85 34.42 0.56
C SER A 156 29.16 34.86 1.22
N SER A 157 29.64 36.06 0.89
CA SER A 157 30.68 36.71 1.67
C SER A 157 30.10 37.05 3.04
N VAL A 158 30.28 36.14 4.01
CA VAL A 158 30.05 36.45 5.41
C VAL A 158 31.15 37.39 5.85
N GLN A 159 30.88 38.70 5.84
CA GLN A 159 31.71 39.67 6.57
C GLN A 159 31.45 39.44 8.06
N ARG A 160 32.51 39.07 8.80
CA ARG A 160 32.53 39.03 10.26
C ARG A 160 32.98 40.38 10.79
#